data_AF-A0A660L5H5-F1
#
_entry.id   AF-A0A660L5H5-F1
#
_cell.length_a   1.000
_cell.length_b   1.000
_cell.length_c   1.000
_cell.angle_alpha   90.00
_cell.angle_beta   90.00
_cell.angle_gamma   90.00
#
_symmetry.space_group_name_H-M   'P 1'
#
loop_
_entity.id
_entity.type
_entity.pdbx_description
1 polymer ?
#
loop_
_entity_poly.entity_id
_entity_poly.type
_entity_poly.pdbx_seq_one_letter_code
_entity_poly.pdbx_strand_id
1 'polypeptide(L)'
;MAACPADTPPAMALDGVPAAFVAGRSYEVGLASTGVGSAVSGWTLGVFDRLGRGWSADLPSLGFRQSFSVGLTGAPYTVSGGYVETLGTGTCTRTLTVSLPVERRVLGVVGCRRGAVEPRTLTLACDGRRLRLRSLTWRGWHEDVAVGHGAGGVRVRLSRPRECTELDGFIYTRARVAGRTYAVDCPIS
;
A
#
# COMPACT_ATOMS: atom_id res chain seq x y z
N MET A 1 -16.63 5.06 30.71
CA MET A 1 -15.30 4.47 30.98
C MET A 1 -14.24 5.49 30.57
N ALA A 2 -13.21 5.69 31.39
CA ALA A 2 -12.17 6.68 31.12
C ALA A 2 -11.10 6.14 30.15
N ALA A 3 -10.35 7.02 29.50
CA ALA A 3 -9.18 6.63 28.70
C ALA A 3 -8.05 6.14 29.63
N CYS A 4 -7.27 5.16 29.16
CA CYS A 4 -6.10 4.69 29.91
C CYS A 4 -5.03 5.80 30.02
N PRO A 5 -4.29 5.87 31.14
CA PRO A 5 -3.18 6.82 31.30
C PRO A 5 -2.11 6.62 30.20
N ALA A 6 -1.66 7.72 29.59
CA ALA A 6 -0.78 7.68 28.42
C ALA A 6 0.62 7.12 28.70
N ASP A 7 1.04 7.15 29.97
CA ASP A 7 2.32 6.67 30.50
C ASP A 7 2.33 5.17 30.79
N THR A 8 1.18 4.51 30.75
CA THR A 8 1.10 3.06 30.95
C THR A 8 1.40 2.32 29.64
N PRO A 9 2.22 1.26 29.64
CA PRO A 9 2.46 0.45 28.44
C PRO A 9 1.16 -0.18 27.92
N PRO A 10 0.91 -0.18 26.59
CA PRO A 10 -0.29 -0.78 26.04
C PRO A 10 -0.24 -2.31 26.06
N ALA A 11 -1.37 -2.94 26.41
CA ALA A 11 -1.50 -4.40 26.42
C ALA A 11 -1.62 -5.05 25.03
N MET A 12 -1.91 -4.22 24.01
CA MET A 12 -2.05 -4.62 22.62
C MET A 12 -1.26 -3.68 21.70
N ALA A 13 -0.92 -4.18 20.52
CA ALA A 13 -0.38 -3.43 19.41
C ALA A 13 -1.20 -3.69 18.13
N LEU A 14 -1.14 -2.74 17.20
CA LEU A 14 -1.61 -2.97 15.83
C LEU A 14 -0.60 -3.88 15.12
N ASP A 15 -1.10 -4.96 14.53
CA ASP A 15 -0.30 -5.97 13.85
C ASP A 15 -0.70 -6.09 12.37
N GLY A 16 0.26 -6.38 11.49
CA GLY A 16 0.05 -6.43 10.05
C GLY A 16 0.07 -5.07 9.34
N VAL A 17 0.41 -3.98 10.05
CA VAL A 17 0.54 -2.65 9.44
C VAL A 17 1.87 -2.56 8.66
N PRO A 18 1.86 -2.47 7.32
CA PRO A 18 3.09 -2.29 6.54
C PRO A 18 3.68 -0.89 6.75
N ALA A 19 4.99 -0.77 6.52
CA ALA A 19 5.69 0.51 6.56
C ALA A 19 5.17 1.54 5.53
N ALA A 20 4.59 1.06 4.42
CA ALA A 20 3.95 1.88 3.41
C ALA A 20 2.81 1.11 2.71
N PHE A 21 1.71 1.81 2.42
CA PHE A 21 0.58 1.25 1.69
C PHE A 21 0.67 1.53 0.20
N VAL A 22 0.58 0.47 -0.61
CA VAL A 22 0.31 0.55 -2.04
C VAL A 22 -1.19 0.65 -2.25
N ALA A 23 -1.65 1.73 -2.90
CA ALA A 23 -3.07 1.91 -3.20
C ALA A 23 -3.62 0.74 -4.05
N GLY A 24 -4.84 0.32 -3.73
CA GLY A 24 -5.53 -0.79 -4.41
C GLY A 24 -5.04 -2.21 -4.05
N ARG A 25 -3.95 -2.35 -3.29
CA ARG A 25 -3.56 -3.64 -2.70
C ARG A 25 -4.36 -3.90 -1.43
N SER A 26 -4.76 -5.16 -1.22
CA SER A 26 -5.39 -5.62 0.01
C SER A 26 -4.32 -5.91 1.07
N TYR A 27 -4.57 -5.49 2.29
CA TYR A 27 -3.75 -5.76 3.47
C TYR A 27 -4.63 -6.27 4.58
N GLU A 28 -4.04 -7.00 5.51
CA GLU A 28 -4.72 -7.47 6.71
C GLU A 28 -4.10 -6.79 7.92
N VAL A 29 -4.95 -6.28 8.80
CA VAL A 29 -4.53 -5.69 10.06
C VAL A 29 -5.38 -6.24 11.20
N GLY A 30 -4.78 -6.33 12.37
CA GLY A 30 -5.45 -6.83 13.57
C GLY A 30 -4.85 -6.24 14.84
N LEU A 31 -5.32 -6.75 15.96
CA LEU A 31 -4.79 -6.46 17.29
C LEU A 31 -4.07 -7.69 17.82
N ALA A 32 -2.81 -7.52 18.23
CA ALA A 32 -2.00 -8.55 18.84
C ALA A 32 -1.62 -8.15 20.28
N SER A 33 -1.53 -9.13 21.18
CA SER A 33 -1.08 -8.89 22.56
C SER A 33 0.41 -8.54 22.57
N THR A 34 0.80 -7.59 23.42
CA THR A 34 2.20 -7.24 23.67
C THR A 34 2.85 -8.10 24.76
N GLY A 35 2.06 -8.95 25.45
CA GLY A 35 2.50 -9.70 26.63
C GLY A 35 2.58 -8.87 27.91
N VAL A 36 2.19 -7.58 27.86
CA VAL A 36 2.11 -6.69 29.02
C VAL A 36 0.64 -6.39 29.32
N GLY A 37 0.26 -6.21 30.58
CA GLY A 37 -1.12 -5.85 30.94
C GLY A 37 -2.18 -6.90 30.58
N SER A 38 -3.45 -6.49 30.57
CA SER A 38 -4.58 -7.38 30.27
C SER A 38 -5.67 -6.64 29.48
N ALA A 39 -5.77 -6.95 28.20
CA ALA A 39 -6.91 -6.53 27.36
C ALA A 39 -8.08 -7.50 27.56
N VAL A 40 -9.27 -6.97 27.85
CA VAL A 40 -10.40 -7.79 28.32
C VAL A 40 -11.60 -7.78 27.37
N SER A 41 -11.87 -6.68 26.66
CA SER A 41 -13.03 -6.59 25.76
C SER A 41 -12.97 -5.41 24.78
N GLY A 42 -14.04 -5.24 23.98
CA GLY A 42 -14.29 -4.03 23.18
C GLY A 42 -13.27 -3.79 22.07
N TRP A 43 -12.78 -4.87 21.46
CA TRP A 43 -11.82 -4.84 20.37
C TRP A 43 -12.46 -4.18 19.15
N THR A 44 -11.88 -3.07 18.71
CA THR A 44 -12.31 -2.39 17.50
C THR A 44 -11.12 -2.16 16.59
N LEU A 45 -11.41 -2.07 15.30
CA LEU A 45 -10.42 -1.76 14.28
C LEU A 45 -11.05 -0.83 13.26
N GLY A 46 -10.29 0.16 12.80
CA GLY A 46 -10.76 1.09 11.79
C GLY A 46 -9.63 1.66 10.95
N VAL A 47 -10.01 2.15 9.78
CA VAL A 47 -9.11 2.81 8.83
C VAL A 47 -9.78 4.09 8.35
N PHE A 48 -9.11 5.21 8.57
CA PHE A 48 -9.65 6.55 8.32
C PHE A 48 -8.73 7.36 7.42
N ASP A 49 -9.31 8.16 6.55
CA ASP A 49 -8.61 9.12 5.71
C ASP A 49 -8.24 10.39 6.49
N ARG A 50 -7.51 11.31 5.88
CA ARG A 50 -7.07 12.58 6.51
C ARG A 50 -8.21 13.47 7.01
N LEU A 51 -9.44 13.25 6.53
CA LEU A 51 -10.64 13.99 6.92
C LEU A 51 -11.46 13.23 7.97
N GLY A 52 -10.94 12.11 8.48
CA GLY A 52 -11.63 11.24 9.44
C GLY A 52 -12.70 10.34 8.82
N ARG A 53 -12.76 10.23 7.48
CA ARG A 53 -13.74 9.38 6.80
C ARG A 53 -13.16 7.99 6.62
N GLY A 54 -13.94 6.97 6.94
CA GLY A 54 -13.42 5.61 6.95
C GLY A 54 -14.45 4.61 7.41
N TRP A 55 -13.97 3.47 7.86
CA TRP A 55 -14.78 2.45 8.51
C TRP A 55 -14.17 2.10 9.86
N SER A 56 -15.03 1.63 10.76
CA SER A 56 -14.67 1.00 12.02
C SER A 56 -15.54 -0.22 12.19
N ALA A 57 -15.00 -1.28 12.76
CA ALA A 57 -15.70 -2.51 13.05
C ALA A 57 -15.32 -3.02 14.43
N ASP A 58 -16.28 -3.63 15.10
CA ASP A 58 -16.03 -4.44 16.28
C ASP A 58 -15.47 -5.79 15.85
N LEU A 59 -14.41 -6.25 16.50
CA LEU A 59 -13.80 -7.54 16.24
C LEU A 59 -14.43 -8.60 17.15
N PRO A 60 -14.71 -9.81 16.63
CA PRO A 60 -15.36 -10.87 17.40
C PRO A 60 -14.44 -11.46 18.48
N SER A 61 -13.12 -11.39 18.27
CA SER A 61 -12.12 -11.94 19.18
C SER A 61 -10.73 -11.35 18.94
N LEU A 62 -9.84 -11.56 19.92
CA LEU A 62 -8.43 -11.24 19.80
C LEU A 62 -7.76 -12.16 18.75
N GLY A 63 -6.85 -11.59 17.96
CA GLY A 63 -6.20 -12.28 16.84
C GLY A 63 -7.02 -12.28 15.54
N PHE A 64 -8.26 -11.78 15.55
CA PHE A 64 -9.01 -11.54 14.31
C PHE A 64 -8.30 -10.49 13.46
N ARG A 65 -8.25 -10.73 12.15
CA ARG A 65 -7.66 -9.83 11.15
C ARG A 65 -8.71 -9.38 10.16
N GLN A 66 -8.70 -8.08 9.86
CA GLN A 66 -9.60 -7.48 8.90
C GLN A 66 -8.83 -7.09 7.66
N SER A 67 -9.26 -7.59 6.51
CA SER A 67 -8.74 -7.15 5.22
C SER A 67 -9.28 -5.78 4.87
N PHE A 68 -8.44 -4.92 4.30
CA PHE A 68 -8.82 -3.62 3.77
C PHE A 68 -7.91 -3.20 2.61
N SER A 69 -8.40 -2.25 1.83
CA SER A 69 -7.60 -1.54 0.83
C SER A 69 -7.86 -0.04 0.95
N VAL A 70 -6.87 0.75 0.59
CA VAL A 70 -6.96 2.22 0.57
C VAL A 70 -6.66 2.72 -0.84
N GLY A 71 -7.25 3.88 -1.18
CA GLY A 71 -6.99 4.55 -2.45
C GLY A 71 -5.92 5.64 -2.33
N LEU A 72 -5.67 6.35 -3.43
CA LEU A 72 -4.85 7.58 -3.38
C LEU A 72 -5.63 8.78 -2.84
N THR A 73 -6.95 8.77 -3.00
CA THR A 73 -7.84 9.87 -2.61
C THR A 73 -8.23 9.73 -1.14
N GLY A 74 -7.72 10.63 -0.30
CA GLY A 74 -7.94 10.60 1.15
C GLY A 74 -6.66 10.40 1.96
N ALA A 75 -5.56 9.99 1.31
CA ALA A 75 -4.26 9.85 1.95
C ALA A 75 -3.78 11.17 2.63
N PRO A 76 -2.97 11.08 3.71
CA PRO A 76 -2.59 9.85 4.40
C PRO A 76 -3.76 9.20 5.14
N TYR A 77 -3.69 7.89 5.35
CA TYR A 77 -4.69 7.18 6.15
C TYR A 77 -4.16 6.95 7.57
N THR A 78 -5.03 6.59 8.50
CA THR A 78 -4.69 6.19 9.86
C THR A 78 -5.40 4.88 10.14
N VAL A 79 -4.65 3.87 10.59
CA VAL A 79 -5.24 2.69 11.23
C VAL A 79 -5.43 3.02 12.69
N SER A 80 -6.61 2.72 13.22
CA SER A 80 -6.88 2.78 14.65
C SER A 80 -7.32 1.42 15.17
N GLY A 81 -6.92 1.09 16.39
CA GLY A 81 -7.45 -0.05 17.13
C GLY A 81 -7.90 0.39 18.52
N GLY A 82 -9.05 -0.09 18.98
CA GLY A 82 -9.57 0.18 20.31
C GLY A 82 -9.73 -1.10 21.12
N TYR A 83 -9.57 -1.01 22.44
CA TYR A 83 -9.89 -2.10 23.36
C TYR A 83 -10.07 -1.58 24.79
N VAL A 84 -10.66 -2.42 25.63
CA VAL A 84 -10.79 -2.23 27.07
C VAL A 84 -9.64 -2.97 27.76
N GLU A 85 -8.96 -2.27 28.67
CA GLU A 85 -7.83 -2.77 29.42
C GLU A 85 -8.12 -2.72 30.92
N THR A 86 -7.63 -3.72 31.65
CA THR A 86 -7.63 -3.72 33.12
C THR A 86 -6.31 -3.15 33.63
N LEU A 87 -6.41 -2.09 34.44
CA LEU A 87 -5.28 -1.40 35.05
C LEU A 87 -5.52 -1.28 36.56
N GLY A 88 -4.72 -2.01 37.35
CA GLY A 88 -4.95 -2.14 38.80
C GLY A 88 -6.30 -2.78 39.09
N THR A 89 -7.16 -2.06 39.82
CA THR A 89 -8.51 -2.52 40.18
C THR A 89 -9.61 -1.99 39.25
N GLY A 90 -9.26 -1.23 38.20
CA GLY A 90 -10.22 -0.58 37.31
C GLY A 90 -10.08 -0.99 35.84
N THR A 91 -11.03 -0.53 35.02
CA THR A 91 -10.98 -0.67 33.56
C THR A 91 -10.92 0.69 32.87
N CYS A 92 -10.24 0.73 31.74
CA CYS A 92 -10.12 1.91 30.90
C CYS A 92 -10.17 1.53 29.42
N THR A 93 -10.46 2.50 28.55
CA THR A 93 -10.40 2.31 27.10
C THR A 93 -9.06 2.79 26.58
N ARG A 94 -8.42 2.01 25.71
CA ARG A 94 -7.23 2.42 24.98
C ARG A 94 -7.51 2.48 23.48
N THR A 95 -6.97 3.51 22.84
CA THR A 95 -6.96 3.66 21.39
C THR A 95 -5.51 3.71 20.92
N LEU A 96 -5.17 2.85 19.97
CA LEU A 96 -3.90 2.81 19.25
C LEU A 96 -4.11 3.46 17.89
N THR A 97 -3.14 4.23 17.42
CA THR A 97 -3.18 4.79 16.06
C THR A 97 -1.82 4.69 15.39
N VAL A 98 -1.83 4.39 14.10
CA VAL A 98 -0.63 4.39 13.24
C VAL A 98 -0.97 5.09 11.93
N SER A 99 -0.18 6.11 11.59
CA SER A 99 -0.30 6.79 10.30
C SER A 99 0.22 5.91 9.17
N LEU A 100 -0.53 5.88 8.07
CA LEU A 100 -0.25 5.11 6.88
C LEU A 100 0.13 6.04 5.72
N PRO A 101 1.43 6.18 5.40
CA PRO A 101 1.83 6.82 4.16
C PRO A 101 1.41 5.95 2.98
N VAL A 102 0.78 6.57 1.97
CA VAL A 102 0.38 5.90 0.73
C VAL A 102 1.40 6.19 -0.36
N GLU A 103 1.95 5.13 -0.93
CA GLU A 103 2.83 5.21 -2.10
C GLU A 103 2.03 5.19 -3.40
N ARG A 104 2.37 6.13 -4.29
CA ARG A 104 1.87 6.14 -5.68
C ARG A 104 2.73 5.23 -6.55
N ARG A 105 2.16 4.09 -6.99
CA ARG A 105 2.82 3.15 -7.91
C ARG A 105 2.05 3.10 -9.25
N VAL A 106 2.78 2.99 -10.35
CA VAL A 106 2.27 2.89 -11.72
C VAL A 106 2.51 1.48 -12.21
N LEU A 107 1.45 0.75 -12.53
CA LEU A 107 1.60 -0.62 -13.01
C LEU A 107 1.95 -0.59 -14.50
N GLY A 108 3.10 -1.18 -14.86
CA GLY A 108 3.48 -1.42 -16.24
C GLY A 108 3.06 -2.83 -16.63
N VAL A 109 1.92 -2.99 -17.32
CA VAL A 109 1.53 -4.30 -17.87
C VAL A 109 2.40 -4.57 -19.10
N VAL A 110 3.44 -5.39 -18.93
CA VAL A 110 4.25 -5.94 -20.02
C VAL A 110 3.80 -7.38 -20.22
N GLY A 111 3.46 -7.76 -21.46
CA GLY A 111 3.11 -9.14 -21.79
C GLY A 111 4.35 -10.02 -21.76
N CYS A 112 4.85 -10.35 -20.56
CA CYS A 112 6.06 -11.13 -20.38
C CYS A 112 5.75 -12.63 -20.52
N ARG A 113 6.23 -13.22 -21.62
CA ARG A 113 6.68 -14.62 -21.68
C ARG A 113 8.15 -14.61 -22.05
N ARG A 114 8.90 -15.66 -21.69
CA ARG A 114 10.29 -15.91 -22.11
C ARG A 114 10.55 -15.44 -23.54
N GLY A 115 11.54 -14.56 -23.72
CA GLY A 115 11.78 -13.86 -25.00
C GLY A 115 11.00 -12.55 -25.15
N ALA A 116 10.75 -11.84 -24.05
CA ALA A 116 9.85 -10.69 -23.98
C ALA A 116 10.16 -9.63 -25.05
N VAL A 117 9.26 -9.55 -26.04
CA VAL A 117 9.25 -8.60 -27.14
C VAL A 117 8.93 -7.20 -26.59
N GLU A 118 9.61 -6.19 -27.12
CA GLU A 118 9.34 -4.77 -26.87
C GLU A 118 7.83 -4.44 -26.97
N PRO A 119 7.21 -3.86 -25.93
CA PRO A 119 5.78 -3.57 -25.95
C PRO A 119 5.50 -2.34 -26.83
N ARG A 120 4.79 -2.54 -27.94
CA ARG A 120 4.30 -1.45 -28.81
C ARG A 120 3.31 -0.49 -28.11
N THR A 121 2.74 -0.91 -26.98
CA THR A 121 1.79 -0.13 -26.16
C THR A 121 2.14 -0.29 -24.69
N LEU A 122 2.19 0.83 -23.96
CA LEU A 122 2.37 0.87 -22.52
C LEU A 122 1.10 1.48 -21.89
N THR A 123 0.44 0.71 -21.04
CA THR A 123 -0.65 1.24 -20.23
C THR A 123 -0.10 1.62 -18.87
N LEU A 124 -0.16 2.91 -18.54
CA LEU A 124 0.17 3.42 -17.21
C LEU A 124 -1.15 3.67 -16.48
N ALA A 125 -1.43 2.82 -15.50
CA ALA A 125 -2.55 3.02 -14.60
C ALA A 125 -2.07 3.88 -13.41
N CYS A 126 -2.70 5.03 -13.25
CA CYS A 126 -2.79 5.78 -11.99
C CYS A 126 -4.28 5.85 -11.68
N ASP A 127 -4.70 5.79 -10.41
CA ASP A 127 -6.11 5.81 -10.01
C ASP A 127 -6.82 7.11 -10.49
N GLY A 128 -7.32 7.06 -11.73
CA GLY A 128 -7.70 8.19 -12.58
C GLY A 128 -7.75 7.78 -14.06
N ARG A 129 -7.89 8.73 -14.99
CA ARG A 129 -7.94 8.43 -16.44
C ARG A 129 -6.70 7.63 -16.85
N ARG A 130 -6.92 6.39 -17.30
CA ARG A 130 -5.88 5.48 -17.79
C ARG A 130 -5.06 6.19 -18.87
N LEU A 131 -3.77 6.42 -18.61
CA LEU A 131 -2.88 6.92 -19.65
C LEU A 131 -2.43 5.74 -20.49
N ARG A 132 -3.00 5.63 -21.68
CA ARG A 132 -2.60 4.64 -22.68
C ARG A 132 -1.63 5.29 -23.65
N LEU A 133 -0.37 4.89 -23.57
CA LEU A 133 0.65 5.31 -24.52
C LEU A 133 0.75 4.24 -25.60
N ARG A 134 0.34 4.60 -26.82
CA ARG A 134 0.33 3.71 -27.99
C ARG A 134 1.44 4.11 -28.96
N SER A 135 1.82 3.17 -29.82
CA SER A 135 2.79 3.39 -30.89
C SER A 135 4.12 3.90 -30.37
N LEU A 136 4.59 3.28 -29.27
CA LEU A 136 5.91 3.56 -28.74
C LEU A 136 6.96 2.81 -29.56
N THR A 137 8.03 3.50 -29.92
CA THR A 137 9.27 2.91 -30.42
C THR A 137 10.31 2.98 -29.31
N TRP A 138 10.85 1.83 -28.90
CA TRP A 138 11.80 1.76 -27.81
C TRP A 138 13.25 1.69 -28.30
N ARG A 139 14.15 2.09 -27.39
CA ARG A 139 15.60 1.88 -27.48
C ARG A 139 16.12 1.43 -26.11
N GLY A 140 17.12 0.55 -26.11
CA GLY A 140 17.69 0.01 -24.86
C GLY A 140 16.71 -0.87 -24.10
N TRP A 141 15.83 -1.58 -24.81
CA TRP A 141 14.98 -2.59 -24.17
C TRP A 141 15.88 -3.72 -23.65
N HIS A 142 15.61 -4.18 -22.42
CA HIS A 142 16.49 -5.05 -21.60
C HIS A 142 17.80 -4.45 -21.06
N GLU A 143 18.08 -3.16 -21.29
CA GLU A 143 19.25 -2.48 -20.71
C GLU A 143 18.91 -1.84 -19.35
N ASP A 144 19.90 -1.23 -18.68
CA ASP A 144 19.69 -0.45 -17.44
C ASP A 144 18.63 0.66 -17.58
N VAL A 145 18.43 1.14 -18.81
CA VAL A 145 17.52 2.22 -19.17
C VAL A 145 16.88 1.93 -20.52
N ALA A 146 15.55 1.81 -20.55
CA ALA A 146 14.77 1.79 -21.78
C ALA A 146 14.14 3.17 -22.05
N VAL A 147 14.12 3.60 -23.32
CA VAL A 147 13.49 4.86 -23.72
C VAL A 147 12.46 4.61 -24.81
N GLY A 148 11.19 4.90 -24.54
CA GLY A 148 10.09 4.82 -25.49
C GLY A 148 9.73 6.20 -26.05
N HIS A 149 9.61 6.29 -27.37
CA HIS A 149 9.19 7.49 -28.09
C HIS A 149 7.82 7.25 -28.72
N GLY A 150 6.85 8.10 -28.40
CA GLY A 150 5.49 8.06 -28.95
C GLY A 150 5.14 9.26 -29.79
N ALA A 151 3.99 9.20 -30.46
CA ALA A 151 3.44 10.31 -31.22
C ALA A 151 3.23 11.55 -30.33
N GLY A 152 3.35 12.75 -30.92
CA GLY A 152 3.18 14.03 -30.21
C GLY A 152 4.32 14.39 -29.27
N GLY A 153 5.53 13.86 -29.49
CA GLY A 153 6.72 14.19 -28.69
C GLY A 153 6.74 13.52 -27.30
N VAL A 154 5.86 12.54 -27.06
CA VAL A 154 5.82 11.83 -25.78
C VAL A 154 7.07 10.97 -25.63
N ARG A 155 7.83 11.22 -24.56
CA ARG A 155 9.00 10.42 -24.18
C ARG A 155 8.74 9.73 -22.85
N VAL A 156 8.95 8.42 -22.84
CA VAL A 156 8.91 7.55 -21.66
C VAL A 156 10.32 7.05 -21.39
N ARG A 157 10.83 7.23 -20.17
CA ARG A 157 12.08 6.61 -19.74
C ARG A 157 11.79 5.61 -18.64
N LEU A 158 12.09 4.35 -18.89
CA LEU A 158 12.07 3.29 -17.91
C LEU A 158 13.50 3.07 -17.36
N SER A 159 13.65 2.81 -16.06
CA SER A 159 14.97 2.62 -15.43
C SER A 159 14.88 1.75 -14.18
N ARG A 160 16.03 1.25 -13.73
CA ARG A 160 16.17 0.32 -12.60
C ARG A 160 15.44 -0.99 -12.86
N PRO A 161 15.92 -1.80 -13.82
CA PRO A 161 15.39 -3.14 -13.99
C PRO A 161 15.62 -3.95 -12.70
N ARG A 162 14.59 -4.64 -12.25
CA ARG A 162 14.69 -5.70 -11.25
C ARG A 162 14.30 -7.01 -11.89
N GLU A 163 15.11 -8.03 -11.66
CA GLU A 163 14.75 -9.39 -12.05
C GLU A 163 13.50 -9.81 -11.29
N CYS A 164 12.55 -10.35 -12.03
CA CYS A 164 11.31 -10.89 -11.53
C CYS A 164 11.27 -12.37 -11.89
N THR A 165 11.58 -13.20 -10.89
CA THR A 165 11.64 -14.65 -11.00
C THR A 165 10.28 -15.27 -11.35
N GLU A 166 9.18 -14.59 -11.00
CA GLU A 166 7.81 -15.03 -11.29
C GLU A 166 7.42 -14.86 -12.77
N LEU A 167 8.04 -13.91 -13.48
CA LEU A 167 7.81 -13.66 -14.91
C LEU A 167 8.96 -14.10 -15.82
N ASP A 168 10.05 -14.62 -15.25
CA ASP A 168 11.29 -14.93 -15.96
C ASP A 168 11.74 -13.74 -16.84
N GLY A 169 11.87 -12.56 -16.22
CA GLY A 169 12.23 -11.33 -16.92
C GLY A 169 12.55 -10.13 -16.03
N PHE A 170 12.88 -8.99 -16.64
CA PHE A 170 13.21 -7.74 -15.94
C PHE A 170 12.06 -6.74 -15.95
N ILE A 171 11.88 -6.06 -14.82
CA ILE A 171 10.85 -5.05 -14.61
C ILE A 171 11.51 -3.74 -14.25
N TYR A 172 11.31 -2.74 -15.07
CA TYR A 172 11.74 -1.40 -14.74
C TYR A 172 10.90 -0.84 -13.61
N THR A 173 11.52 -0.44 -12.51
CA THR A 173 10.79 0.03 -11.33
C THR A 173 10.55 1.54 -11.32
N ARG A 174 10.85 2.22 -12.43
CA ARG A 174 10.68 3.68 -12.54
C ARG A 174 10.36 4.08 -13.97
N ALA A 175 9.31 4.87 -14.15
CA ALA A 175 8.95 5.53 -15.40
C ALA A 175 9.09 7.06 -15.27
N ARG A 176 9.62 7.72 -16.28
CA ARG A 176 9.56 9.18 -16.43
C ARG A 176 8.81 9.53 -17.70
N VAL A 177 7.69 10.24 -17.58
CA VAL A 177 6.81 10.62 -18.70
C VAL A 177 6.62 12.13 -18.66
N ALA A 178 6.91 12.80 -19.78
CA ALA A 178 6.76 14.26 -19.90
C ALA A 178 7.36 15.03 -18.70
N GLY A 179 8.54 14.60 -18.23
CA GLY A 179 9.25 15.21 -17.12
C GLY A 179 8.87 14.70 -15.72
N ARG A 180 7.70 14.09 -15.53
CA ARG A 180 7.24 13.53 -14.23
C ARG A 180 7.74 12.11 -14.01
N THR A 181 8.15 11.81 -12.79
CA THR A 181 8.67 10.49 -12.40
C THR A 181 7.63 9.70 -11.61
N TYR A 182 7.53 8.42 -11.90
CA TYR A 182 6.58 7.46 -11.36
C TYR A 182 7.32 6.20 -10.94
N ALA A 183 7.04 5.66 -9.76
CA ALA A 183 7.49 4.31 -9.39
C ALA A 183 6.68 3.32 -10.22
N VAL A 184 7.34 2.31 -10.80
CA VAL A 184 6.66 1.24 -11.54
C VAL A 184 6.72 -0.03 -10.72
N ASP A 185 5.59 -0.70 -10.59
CA ASP A 185 5.51 -1.98 -9.89
C ASP A 185 5.00 -3.05 -10.85
N CYS A 186 5.37 -4.30 -10.57
CA CYS A 186 4.81 -5.40 -11.32
C CYS A 186 3.42 -5.74 -10.79
N PRO A 187 2.39 -5.78 -11.64
CA PRO A 187 1.17 -6.46 -11.28
C PRO A 187 1.41 -7.96 -11.38
N ILE A 188 1.93 -8.59 -10.33
CA ILE A 188 1.82 -10.04 -10.15
C ILE A 188 1.31 -10.27 -8.74
N SER A 189 0.06 -10.68 -8.70
CA SER A 189 -0.53 -11.55 -7.70
C SER A 189 -1.11 -12.70 -8.46
#